data_AF-A0A2A2B2F1-F1
#
_entry.id   AF-A0A2A2B2F1-F1
#
_cell.length_a   1.000
_cell.length_b   1.000
_cell.length_c   1.000
_cell.angle_alpha   90.00
_cell.angle_beta   90.00
_cell.angle_gamma   90.00
#
_symmetry.space_group_name_H-M   'P 1'
#
loop_
_entity.id
_entity.type
_entity.pdbx_description
1 polymer ?
#
loop_
_entity_poly.entity_id
_entity_poly.type
_entity_poly.pdbx_seq_one_letter_code
_entity_poly.pdbx_strand_id
1 'polypeptide(L)' 'MNNKMIIIIAVNAVFAFWLGIKAHEFYYDDICLDLGGGKNPGGYPICVIER' A
#
# COMPACT_ATOMS: atom_id res chain seq x y z
N MET A 1 22.40 -19.24 12.27
CA MET A 1 21.61 -19.22 11.01
C MET A 1 22.58 -18.92 9.87
N ASN A 2 22.59 -19.71 8.79
CA ASN A 2 23.51 -19.48 7.67
C ASN A 2 23.25 -18.09 7.05
N ASN A 3 24.30 -17.33 6.70
CA ASN A 3 24.15 -16.02 6.06
C ASN A 3 23.25 -16.08 4.82
N LYS A 4 23.30 -17.18 4.05
CA LYS A 4 22.40 -17.41 2.91
C LYS A 4 20.93 -17.43 3.33
N MET A 5 20.61 -18.09 4.45
CA MET A 5 19.25 -18.15 4.99
C MET A 5 18.78 -16.79 5.50
N ILE A 6 19.67 -16.02 6.14
CA ILE A 6 19.35 -14.66 6.62
C ILE A 6 18.99 -13.77 5.42
N ILE A 7 19.77 -13.82 4.35
CA ILE A 7 19.53 -13.04 3.13
C ILE A 7 18.18 -13.42 2.51
N ILE A 8 17.89 -14.72 2.37
CA ILE A 8 16.61 -15.18 1.82
C ILE A 8 15.43 -14.65 2.64
N ILE A 9 15.49 -14.76 3.96
CA ILE A 9 14.43 -14.28 4.85
C ILE A 9 14.26 -12.76 4.72
N ALA A 10 15.36 -12.01 4.74
CA ALA A 10 15.33 -10.56 4.62
C ALA A 10 14.72 -10.10 3.28
N VAL A 11 15.12 -10.72 2.17
CA VAL A 11 14.58 -10.43 0.85
C VAL A 11 13.07 -10.71 0.79
N ASN A 12 12.64 -11.87 1.30
CA ASN A 12 11.21 -12.22 1.31
C ASN A 12 10.39 -11.26 2.19
N ALA A 13 10.92 -10.85 3.34
CA ALA A 13 10.25 -9.89 4.22
C ALA A 13 10.06 -8.53 3.53
N VAL A 14 11.09 -8.02 2.85
CA VAL A 14 11.02 -6.77 2.09
C VAL A 14 10.01 -6.88 0.94
N PHE A 15 10.01 -7.99 0.20
CA PHE A 15 9.06 -8.23 -0.89
C PHE A 15 7.62 -8.30 -0.39
N ALA A 16 7.36 -9.05 0.69
CA ALA A 16 6.03 -9.17 1.29
C ALA A 16 5.52 -7.80 1.78
N PHE A 17 6.39 -7.02 2.43
CA PHE A 17 6.06 -5.67 2.88
C PHE A 17 5.74 -4.73 1.71
N TRP A 18 6.56 -4.75 0.65
CA TRP A 18 6.35 -3.91 -0.52
C TRP A 18 5.04 -4.24 -1.25
N LEU A 19 4.74 -5.53 -1.43
CA LEU A 19 3.46 -5.98 -1.99
C LEU A 19 2.27 -5.58 -1.11
N GLY A 20 2.42 -5.68 0.22
CA GLY A 20 1.40 -5.25 1.17
C GLY A 20 1.08 -3.75 1.05
N ILE A 21 2.10 -2.90 0.95
CA ILE A 21 1.90 -1.45 0.71
C ILE A 21 1.16 -1.22 -0.61
N LYS A 22 1.57 -1.89 -1.69
CA LYS A 22 0.94 -1.70 -3.01
C LYS A 22 -0.51 -2.19 -3.05
N ALA A 23 -0.81 -3.31 -2.40
CA ALA A 23 -2.17 -3.79 -2.28
C ALA A 23 -3.04 -2.83 -1.44
N HIS A 24 -2.47 -2.26 -0.37
CA HIS A 24 -3.17 -1.29 0.46
C HIS A 24 -3.44 0.03 -0.27
N GLU A 25 -2.44 0.54 -1.03
CA GLU A 25 -2.60 1.70 -1.92
C GLU A 25 -3.71 1.45 -2.94
N PHE A 26 -3.73 0.27 -3.58
CA PHE A 26 -4.77 -0.09 -4.54
C PHE A 26 -6.17 -0.13 -3.90
N TYR A 27 -6.32 -0.78 -2.74
CA TYR A 27 -7.61 -0.88 -2.05
C TYR A 27 -8.09 0.47 -1.51
N TYR A 28 -7.16 1.29 -1.02
CA TYR A 28 -7.46 2.65 -0.59
C TYR A 28 -7.90 3.50 -1.78
N ASP A 29 -7.14 3.50 -2.88
CA ASP A 29 -7.51 4.21 -4.09
C ASP A 29 -8.85 3.71 -4.64
N ASP A 30 -9.14 2.41 -4.62
CA ASP A 30 -10.40 1.83 -5.09
C ASP A 30 -11.59 2.31 -4.24
N ILE A 31 -11.53 2.17 -2.90
CA ILE A 31 -12.58 2.66 -2.00
C ILE A 31 -12.78 4.16 -2.16
N CYS A 32 -11.68 4.92 -2.18
CA CYS A 32 -11.76 6.38 -2.18
C CYS A 32 -12.07 6.95 -3.59
N LEU A 33 -11.71 6.26 -4.69
CA LEU A 33 -12.17 6.62 -6.04
C LEU A 33 -13.66 6.30 -6.22
N ASP A 34 -14.16 5.19 -5.68
CA ASP A 34 -15.57 4.83 -5.88
C ASP A 34 -16.53 5.81 -5.17
N LEU A 35 -16.04 6.50 -4.12
CA LEU A 35 -16.76 7.55 -3.39
C LEU A 35 -16.60 8.97 -3.94
N GLY A 36 -15.90 9.19 -5.07
CA GLY A 36 -15.67 10.56 -5.61
C GLY A 36 -14.48 10.78 -6.54
N GLY A 37 -13.76 9.73 -6.93
CA GLY A 37 -13.30 9.49 -8.31
C GLY A 37 -12.12 10.24 -8.90
N GLY A 38 -11.51 11.21 -8.23
CA GLY A 38 -10.38 11.96 -8.81
C GLY A 38 -9.19 12.04 -7.89
N LYS A 39 -7.98 11.70 -8.36
CA LYS A 39 -6.71 12.05 -7.68
C LYS A 39 -6.64 13.57 -7.54
N ASN A 40 -6.64 14.11 -6.31
CA ASN A 40 -6.69 15.57 -6.09
C ASN A 40 -5.36 16.19 -6.57
N PRO A 41 -5.35 17.05 -7.59
CA PRO A 41 -4.14 17.79 -7.93
C PRO A 41 -3.87 18.94 -6.93
N GLY A 42 -4.78 19.22 -5.98
CA GLY A 42 -4.80 20.43 -5.16
C GLY A 42 -4.42 20.30 -3.67
N GLY A 43 -4.01 19.13 -3.19
CA GLY A 43 -3.43 18.99 -1.84
C GLY A 43 -4.40 18.82 -0.65
N TYR A 44 -5.67 18.46 -0.89
CA TYR A 44 -6.63 18.13 0.18
C TYR A 44 -6.95 16.62 0.21
N PRO A 45 -7.16 16.00 1.39
CA PRO A 45 -7.53 14.59 1.47
C PRO A 45 -8.94 14.36 0.90
N ILE A 46 -9.07 13.43 -0.06
CA ILE A 46 -10.33 13.10 -0.75
C ILE A 46 -11.10 11.99 -0.03
N CYS A 47 -10.39 11.18 0.77
CA CYS A 47 -11.01 10.03 1.39
C CYS A 47 -11.74 10.43 2.67
N VAL A 48 -13.05 10.67 2.55
CA VAL A 48 -13.94 10.81 3.70
C VAL A 48 -14.38 9.39 4.07
N ILE A 49 -13.66 8.74 4.97
CA ILE A 49 -14.16 7.50 5.60
C ILE A 49 -15.30 7.95 6.51
N GLU A 50 -16.55 7.76 6.09
CA GLU A 50 -17.71 8.00 6.94
C GLU A 50 -17.56 7.18 8.22
N ARG A 51 -17.68 7.85 9.37
CA ARG A 51 -17.45 7.31 10.71
C ARG A 51 -18.71 6.64 11.24
#